data_AF-A0AAU0PLE4-F1
#
_entry.id   AF-A0AAU0PLE4-F1
#
_cell.length_a   1.000
_cell.length_b   1.000
_cell.length_c   1.000
_cell.angle_alpha   90.00
_cell.angle_beta   90.00
_cell.angle_gamma   90.00
#
_symmetry.space_group_name_H-M   'P 1'
#
loop_
_entity.id
_entity.type
_entity.pdbx_description
1 polymer ?
#
loop_
_entity_poly.entity_id
_entity_poly.type
_entity_poly.pdbx_seq_one_letter_code
_entity_poly.pdbx_strand_id
1 'polypeptide(L)'
;MLLMKLEAREKFAFLQLAHYLARVDNNFGKEEEEVILEYCDEMGIENIDSFDMDSFNLEATLNNFKSQRSRKIVVLELMILVHIDSVFNINEQILIEKISQNFGISTKDLNDFSSWGKSVAKLYEVAKVYMSDDYEELIS
;
A
#
# COMPACT_ATOMS: atom_id res chain seq x y z
N MET A 1 -10.62 2.88 0.13
CA MET A 1 -9.78 1.73 -0.21
C MET A 1 -10.66 0.52 -0.58
N LEU A 2 -10.07 -0.57 -1.07
CA LEU A 2 -10.72 -1.73 -1.70
C LEU A 2 -10.45 -3.05 -0.96
N LEU A 3 -9.72 -3.04 0.16
CA LEU A 3 -9.18 -4.24 0.80
C LEU A 3 -10.26 -5.14 1.42
N MET A 4 -11.43 -4.60 1.74
CA MET A 4 -12.58 -5.42 2.15
C MET A 4 -13.11 -6.36 1.07
N LYS A 5 -12.66 -6.19 -0.18
CA LYS A 5 -12.99 -7.09 -1.30
C LYS A 5 -12.05 -8.30 -1.40
N LEU A 6 -11.00 -8.36 -0.57
CA LEU A 6 -10.08 -9.49 -0.48
C LEU A 6 -10.62 -10.58 0.45
N GLU A 7 -10.27 -11.83 0.16
CA GLU A 7 -10.54 -12.94 1.08
C GLU A 7 -9.67 -12.83 2.34
N ALA A 8 -10.09 -13.48 3.44
CA ALA A 8 -9.38 -13.39 4.72
C ALA A 8 -7.88 -13.72 4.60
N ARG A 9 -7.51 -14.77 3.87
CA ARG A 9 -6.11 -15.13 3.63
C ARG A 9 -5.35 -14.08 2.81
N GLU A 10 -6.02 -13.46 1.83
CA GLU A 10 -5.45 -12.42 0.98
C GLU A 10 -5.20 -11.13 1.77
N LYS A 11 -6.06 -10.81 2.76
CA LYS A 11 -5.85 -9.66 3.67
C LYS A 11 -4.56 -9.78 4.47
N PHE A 12 -4.31 -10.93 5.10
CA PHE A 12 -3.06 -11.16 5.85
C PHE A 12 -1.83 -11.12 4.92
N ALA A 13 -1.93 -11.71 3.73
CA ALA A 13 -0.85 -11.65 2.75
C ALA A 13 -0.59 -10.21 2.26
N PHE A 14 -1.65 -9.41 2.10
CA PHE A 14 -1.52 -8.00 1.73
C PHE A 14 -0.83 -7.21 2.82
N LEU A 15 -1.21 -7.40 4.09
CA LEU A 15 -0.57 -6.69 5.21
C LEU A 15 0.93 -6.98 5.28
N GLN A 16 1.34 -8.26 5.15
CA GLN A 16 2.76 -8.63 5.10
C GLN A 16 3.49 -7.96 3.92
N LEU A 17 2.84 -7.88 2.77
CA LEU A 17 3.39 -7.25 1.58
C LEU A 17 3.53 -5.73 1.74
N ALA A 18 2.57 -5.07 2.38
CA ALA A 18 2.60 -3.65 2.68
C ALA A 18 3.75 -3.30 3.65
N HIS A 19 3.92 -4.09 4.72
CA HIS A 19 5.06 -3.91 5.63
C HIS A 19 6.41 -4.11 4.94
N TYR A 20 6.52 -5.11 4.08
CA TYR A 20 7.74 -5.36 3.32
C TYR A 20 8.06 -4.21 2.36
N LEU A 21 7.04 -3.68 1.67
CA LEU A 21 7.19 -2.55 0.76
C LEU A 21 7.69 -1.31 1.49
N ALA A 22 6.99 -0.90 2.57
CA ALA A 22 7.32 0.29 3.37
C ALA A 22 8.66 0.20 4.14
N ARG A 23 9.40 -0.90 4.03
CA ARG A 23 10.70 -1.12 4.70
C ARG A 23 11.81 -1.50 3.73
N VAL A 24 11.51 -1.62 2.44
CA VAL A 24 12.48 -2.13 1.44
C VAL A 24 13.66 -1.18 1.25
N ASP A 25 13.49 0.09 1.59
CA ASP A 25 14.54 1.12 1.53
C ASP A 25 15.08 1.53 2.92
N ASN A 26 14.66 0.82 3.98
CA ASN A 26 14.96 1.12 5.38
C ASN A 26 14.47 2.50 5.88
N ASN A 27 13.51 3.12 5.21
CA ASN A 27 12.96 4.41 5.60
C ASN A 27 11.45 4.33 5.90
N PHE A 28 11.08 3.50 6.89
CA PHE A 28 9.70 3.40 7.32
C PHE A 28 9.24 4.68 8.03
N GLY A 29 8.44 5.47 7.33
CA GLY A 29 7.98 6.80 7.76
C GLY A 29 6.65 6.78 8.53
N LYS A 30 6.31 7.93 9.12
CA LYS A 30 5.06 8.10 9.87
C LYS A 30 3.84 8.05 8.93
N GLU A 31 3.93 8.65 7.75
CA GLU A 31 2.83 8.66 6.78
C GLU A 31 2.50 7.25 6.28
N GLU A 32 3.51 6.41 6.07
CA GLU A 32 3.34 5.01 5.69
C GLU A 32 2.74 4.18 6.84
N GLU A 33 3.18 4.42 8.08
CA GLU A 33 2.61 3.79 9.26
C GLU A 33 1.12 4.11 9.40
N GLU A 34 0.73 5.39 9.24
CA GLU A 34 -0.67 5.82 9.24
C GLU A 34 -1.48 5.07 8.17
N VAL A 35 -0.97 4.96 6.94
CA VAL A 35 -1.66 4.23 5.85
C VAL A 35 -1.77 2.73 6.16
N ILE A 36 -0.74 2.11 6.73
CA ILE A 36 -0.81 0.69 7.13
C ILE A 36 -1.85 0.47 8.23
N LEU A 37 -1.97 1.39 9.19
CA LEU A 37 -3.01 1.32 10.22
C LEU A 37 -4.41 1.47 9.62
N GLU A 38 -4.59 2.38 8.67
CA GLU A 38 -5.85 2.51 7.92
C GLU A 38 -6.19 1.23 7.13
N TYR A 39 -5.19 0.55 6.55
CA TYR A 39 -5.39 -0.76 5.94
C TYR A 39 -5.86 -1.82 6.94
N CYS A 40 -5.28 -1.83 8.14
CA CYS A 40 -5.68 -2.74 9.22
C CYS A 40 -7.14 -2.51 9.63
N ASP A 41 -7.52 -1.25 9.84
CA ASP A 41 -8.87 -0.83 10.18
C ASP A 41 -9.88 -1.20 9.08
N GLU A 42 -9.55 -0.93 7.82
CA GLU A 42 -10.42 -1.30 6.70
C GLU A 42 -10.60 -2.82 6.64
N MET A 43 -9.52 -3.59 6.75
CA MET A 43 -9.56 -5.05 6.66
C MET A 43 -10.19 -5.72 7.88
N GLY A 44 -10.26 -5.02 9.01
CA GLY A 44 -10.70 -5.54 10.31
C GLY A 44 -9.71 -6.53 10.89
N ILE A 45 -8.41 -6.27 10.76
CA ILE A 45 -7.32 -7.12 11.28
C ILE A 45 -6.36 -6.28 12.14
N GLU A 46 -5.66 -6.94 13.06
CA GLU A 46 -4.62 -6.30 13.87
C GLU A 46 -3.34 -6.08 13.04
N ASN A 47 -2.59 -5.03 13.39
CA ASN A 47 -1.31 -4.71 12.79
C ASN A 47 -0.23 -5.74 13.18
N ILE A 48 0.88 -5.77 12.44
CA ILE A 48 2.05 -6.59 12.77
C ILE A 48 3.03 -5.74 13.57
N ASP A 49 3.06 -5.94 14.90
CA ASP A 49 3.94 -5.19 15.81
C ASP A 49 5.44 -5.40 15.51
N SER A 50 5.81 -6.58 15.01
CA SER A 50 7.20 -6.93 14.69
C SER A 50 7.30 -7.64 13.34
N PHE A 51 7.43 -6.86 12.26
CA PHE A 51 7.68 -7.42 10.93
C PHE A 51 9.16 -7.75 10.73
N ASP A 52 9.45 -9.03 10.46
CA ASP A 52 10.81 -9.52 10.20
C ASP A 52 11.09 -9.60 8.69
N MET A 53 11.90 -8.67 8.19
CA MET A 53 12.32 -8.59 6.79
C MET A 53 13.10 -9.82 6.32
N ASP A 54 13.89 -10.45 7.19
CA ASP A 54 14.76 -11.57 6.83
C ASP A 54 13.98 -12.88 6.67
N SER A 55 12.87 -13.01 7.41
CA SER A 55 11.97 -14.16 7.32
C SER A 55 10.93 -14.05 6.19
N PHE A 56 10.73 -12.85 5.64
CA PHE A 56 9.67 -12.61 4.66
C PHE A 56 9.95 -13.30 3.32
N ASN A 57 8.95 -14.02 2.82
CA ASN A 57 9.02 -14.67 1.51
C ASN A 57 8.02 -14.03 0.53
N LEU A 58 8.54 -13.21 -0.39
CA LEU A 58 7.75 -12.51 -1.39
C LEU A 58 6.95 -13.49 -2.27
N GLU A 59 7.58 -14.54 -2.82
CA GLU A 59 6.91 -15.45 -3.75
C GLU A 59 5.78 -16.24 -3.07
N ALA A 60 6.02 -16.75 -1.86
CA ALA A 60 5.01 -17.44 -1.06
C ALA A 60 3.83 -16.51 -0.74
N THR A 61 4.11 -15.24 -0.42
CA THR A 61 3.09 -14.23 -0.15
C THR A 61 2.26 -13.94 -1.39
N LEU A 62 2.90 -13.67 -2.53
CA LEU A 62 2.22 -13.40 -3.81
C LEU A 62 1.35 -14.57 -4.29
N ASN A 63 1.76 -15.80 -3.98
CA ASN A 63 0.99 -17.00 -4.30
C ASN A 63 -0.37 -17.08 -3.58
N ASN A 64 -0.64 -16.27 -2.55
CA ASN A 64 -1.95 -16.25 -1.90
C ASN A 64 -3.03 -15.58 -2.76
N PHE A 65 -2.67 -14.71 -3.69
CA PHE A 65 -3.62 -13.97 -4.52
C PHE A 65 -4.00 -14.75 -5.78
N LYS A 66 -5.15 -15.43 -5.72
CA LYS A 66 -5.55 -16.40 -6.75
C LYS A 66 -6.27 -15.76 -7.92
N SER A 67 -7.11 -14.76 -7.65
CA SER A 67 -7.92 -14.12 -8.69
C SER A 67 -7.20 -12.92 -9.31
N GLN A 68 -7.44 -12.67 -10.60
CA GLN A 68 -6.96 -11.45 -11.26
C GLN A 68 -7.55 -10.18 -10.63
N ARG A 69 -8.75 -10.28 -10.06
CA ARG A 69 -9.37 -9.19 -9.31
C ARG A 69 -8.57 -8.85 -8.05
N SER A 70 -8.23 -9.85 -7.23
CA SER A 70 -7.47 -9.67 -6.00
C SER A 70 -6.09 -9.10 -6.29
N ARG A 71 -5.40 -9.61 -7.31
CA ARG A 71 -4.09 -9.10 -7.76
C ARG A 71 -4.12 -7.62 -8.15
N LYS A 72 -5.16 -7.19 -8.87
CA LYS A 72 -5.35 -5.77 -9.22
C LYS A 72 -5.62 -4.90 -8.00
N ILE A 73 -6.45 -5.39 -7.06
CA ILE A 73 -6.69 -4.69 -5.79
C ILE A 73 -5.38 -4.48 -5.04
N VAL A 74 -4.57 -5.52 -4.89
CA VAL A 74 -3.26 -5.44 -4.21
C VAL A 74 -2.39 -4.35 -4.83
N VAL A 75 -2.21 -4.35 -6.15
CA VAL A 75 -1.33 -3.35 -6.80
C VAL A 75 -1.90 -1.94 -6.68
N LEU A 76 -3.22 -1.76 -6.83
CA LEU A 76 -3.85 -0.45 -6.64
C LEU A 76 -3.59 0.09 -5.23
N GLU A 77 -3.84 -0.72 -4.20
CA GLU A 77 -3.68 -0.29 -2.82
C GLU A 77 -2.20 -0.02 -2.49
N LEU A 78 -1.26 -0.88 -2.92
CA LEU A 78 0.18 -0.62 -2.72
C LEU A 78 0.65 0.67 -3.41
N MET A 79 0.02 1.11 -4.50
CA MET A 79 0.35 2.40 -5.12
C MET A 79 -0.06 3.59 -4.26
N ILE A 80 -1.04 3.45 -3.36
CA ILE A 80 -1.35 4.53 -2.41
C ILE A 80 -0.21 4.66 -1.42
N LEU A 81 0.23 3.54 -0.83
CA LEU A 81 1.34 3.48 0.13
C LEU A 81 2.61 4.10 -0.45
N VAL A 82 2.98 3.70 -1.67
CA VAL A 82 4.16 4.19 -2.40
C VAL A 82 4.13 5.70 -2.70
N HIS A 83 2.94 6.30 -2.83
CA HIS A 83 2.81 7.72 -3.17
C HIS A 83 2.41 8.57 -1.96
N ILE A 84 2.27 7.99 -0.76
CA ILE A 84 1.93 8.76 0.44
C ILE A 84 3.13 9.55 0.93
N ASP A 85 4.31 8.97 0.83
CA ASP A 85 5.54 9.71 1.02
C ASP A 85 5.86 10.52 -0.25
N SER A 86 6.66 11.57 -0.09
CA SER A 86 6.99 12.45 -1.21
C SER A 86 8.12 11.90 -2.10
N VAL A 87 8.61 10.68 -1.84
CA VAL A 87 9.84 10.13 -2.42
C VAL A 87 9.62 8.67 -2.82
N PHE A 88 8.99 8.46 -3.97
CA PHE A 88 8.95 7.13 -4.57
C PHE A 88 10.37 6.61 -4.86
N ASN A 89 10.84 5.66 -4.04
CA ASN A 89 12.22 5.20 -4.05
C ASN A 89 12.44 4.12 -5.12
N ILE A 90 13.68 4.01 -5.61
CA ILE A 90 14.05 3.04 -6.65
C ILE A 90 13.79 1.59 -6.20
N ASN A 91 13.98 1.28 -4.91
CA ASN A 91 13.78 -0.07 -4.38
C ASN A 91 12.29 -0.45 -4.35
N GLU A 92 11.41 0.49 -4.01
CA GLU A 92 9.96 0.30 -4.05
C GLU A 92 9.48 0.13 -5.50
N GLN A 93 10.02 0.93 -6.43
CA GLN A 93 9.71 0.80 -7.85
C GLN A 93 10.08 -0.60 -8.36
N ILE A 94 11.30 -1.07 -8.06
CA ILE A 94 11.75 -2.42 -8.44
C ILE A 94 10.83 -3.49 -7.85
N LEU A 95 10.41 -3.33 -6.59
CA LEU A 95 9.51 -4.28 -5.92
C LEU A 95 8.12 -4.30 -6.58
N ILE A 96 7.53 -3.14 -6.86
CA ILE A 96 6.23 -3.02 -7.54
C ILE A 96 6.29 -3.62 -8.96
N GLU A 97 7.38 -3.38 -9.70
CA GLU A 97 7.60 -4.00 -11.00
C GLU A 97 7.65 -5.53 -10.89
N LYS A 98 8.36 -6.08 -9.89
CA LYS A 98 8.41 -7.53 -9.64
C LYS A 98 7.03 -8.11 -9.29
N ILE A 99 6.25 -7.44 -8.45
CA ILE A 99 4.89 -7.84 -8.07
C ILE A 99 3.97 -7.86 -9.30
N SER A 100 4.00 -6.77 -10.09
CA SER A 100 3.15 -6.64 -11.28
C SER A 100 3.47 -7.71 -12.35
N GLN A 101 4.76 -8.01 -12.57
CA GLN A 101 5.20 -9.09 -13.45
C GLN A 101 4.68 -10.45 -12.97
N ASN A 102 4.78 -10.75 -11.67
CA ASN A 102 4.26 -11.99 -11.10
C ASN A 102 2.73 -12.12 -11.30
N PHE A 103 2.00 -11.02 -11.17
CA PHE A 103 0.56 -10.99 -11.33
C PHE A 103 0.08 -10.99 -12.79
N GLY A 104 0.98 -10.74 -13.74
CA GLY A 104 0.66 -10.61 -15.16
C GLY A 104 -0.02 -9.29 -15.51
N ILE A 105 0.31 -8.22 -14.79
CA ILE A 105 -0.20 -6.86 -15.04
C ILE A 105 0.70 -6.19 -16.06
N SER A 106 0.10 -5.59 -17.09
CA SER A 106 0.85 -4.92 -18.15
C SER A 106 1.49 -3.63 -17.63
N THR A 107 2.61 -3.20 -18.23
CA THR A 107 3.24 -1.90 -17.90
C THR A 107 2.28 -0.73 -18.08
N LYS A 108 1.39 -0.81 -19.08
CA LYS A 108 0.37 0.22 -19.30
C LYS A 108 -0.59 0.29 -18.11
N ASP A 109 -1.15 -0.85 -17.71
CA ASP A 109 -2.06 -0.90 -16.56
C ASP A 109 -1.35 -0.47 -15.26
N LEU A 110 -0.07 -0.84 -15.10
CA LEU A 110 0.73 -0.44 -13.95
C LEU A 110 0.90 1.09 -13.86
N ASN A 111 1.14 1.76 -14.99
CA ASN A 111 1.22 3.22 -15.04
C ASN A 111 -0.13 3.89 -14.72
N ASP A 112 -1.22 3.30 -15.20
CA ASP A 112 -2.58 3.77 -14.89
C ASP A 112 -2.88 3.59 -13.38
N PHE A 113 -2.47 2.47 -12.78
CA PHE A 113 -2.62 2.21 -11.34
C PHE A 113 -1.76 3.15 -10.50
N SER A 114 -0.53 3.43 -10.91
CA SER A 114 0.35 4.39 -10.25
C SER A 114 -0.24 5.80 -10.28
N SER A 115 -0.77 6.22 -11.43
CA SER A 115 -1.45 7.52 -11.57
C SER A 115 -2.68 7.63 -10.67
N TRP A 116 -3.45 6.54 -10.57
CA TRP A 116 -4.59 6.44 -9.66
C TRP A 116 -4.16 6.53 -8.19
N GLY A 117 -3.16 5.73 -7.77
CA GLY A 117 -2.65 5.72 -6.40
C GLY A 117 -2.14 7.08 -5.95
N LYS A 118 -1.37 7.76 -6.81
CA LYS A 118 -0.94 9.15 -6.59
C LYS A 118 -2.08 10.13 -6.40
N SER A 119 -3.15 9.99 -7.18
CA SER A 119 -4.33 10.85 -7.05
C SER A 119 -5.03 10.61 -5.71
N VAL A 120 -5.14 9.35 -5.30
CA VAL A 120 -5.75 8.97 -4.01
C VAL A 120 -4.90 9.48 -2.85
N ALA A 121 -3.59 9.23 -2.85
CA ALA A 121 -2.67 9.73 -1.82
C ALA A 121 -2.78 11.27 -1.67
N LYS A 122 -2.86 12.00 -2.78
CA LYS A 122 -3.05 13.46 -2.73
C LYS A 122 -4.38 13.87 -2.10
N LEU A 123 -5.46 13.15 -2.38
CA LEU A 123 -6.76 13.41 -1.76
C LEU A 123 -6.77 13.07 -0.27
N TYR A 124 -6.03 12.03 0.15
CA TYR A 124 -5.84 11.70 1.57
C TYR A 124 -5.13 12.83 2.31
N GLU A 125 -4.02 13.32 1.78
CA GLU A 125 -3.29 14.46 2.37
C GLU A 125 -4.18 15.71 2.49
N VAL A 126 -5.02 15.97 1.49
CA VAL A 126 -6.01 17.06 1.56
C VAL A 126 -7.06 16.81 2.65
N ALA A 127 -7.56 15.57 2.78
CA ALA A 127 -8.52 15.22 3.81
C ALA A 127 -7.93 15.38 5.22
N LYS A 128 -6.66 15.00 5.44
CA LYS A 128 -5.96 15.21 6.71
C LYS A 128 -5.93 16.69 7.12
N VAL A 129 -5.68 17.60 6.18
CA VAL A 129 -5.72 19.04 6.44
C VAL A 129 -7.12 19.48 6.87
N TYR A 130 -8.17 19.01 6.21
CA TYR A 130 -9.56 19.35 6.55
C TYR A 130 -10.05 18.76 7.87
N MET A 131 -9.46 17.64 8.29
CA MET A 131 -9.79 16.97 9.55
C MET A 131 -8.94 17.47 10.73
N SER A 132 -7.97 18.35 10.48
CA SER A 132 -7.14 18.93 11.53
C SER A 132 -7.99 19.82 12.45
N ASP A 133 -7.85 19.65 13.77
CA ASP A 133 -8.51 20.52 14.75
C ASP A 133 -8.09 21.99 14.59
N ASP A 134 -6.92 22.25 14.00
CA ASP A 134 -6.39 23.58 13.70
C ASP A 134 -6.88 24.15 12.34
N TYR A 135 -7.78 23.46 11.63
CA TYR A 135 -8.19 23.84 10.28
C TYR A 135 -8.75 25.27 10.21
N GLU A 136 -9.56 25.68 11.20
CA GLU A 136 -10.14 27.04 11.25
C GLU A 136 -9.08 28.14 11.42
N GLU A 137 -7.96 27.85 12.12
CA GLU A 137 -6.83 28.78 12.29
C GLU A 137 -5.95 28.86 11.04
N LEU A 138 -5.86 27.77 10.25
CA LEU A 138 -5.07 27.72 9.01
C LEU A 138 -5.69 28.50 7.84
N ILE A 139 -7.00 28.76 7.89
CA ILE A 139 -7.74 29.44 6.82
C ILE A 139 -8.15 30.89 7.16
N SER A 140 -7.85 31.37 8.38
CA SER A 140 -8.08 32.74 8.84
C SER A 140 -6.92 33.67 8.50
#